data_AF-Q2U4A5-F1
#
_entry.id   AF-Q2U4A5-F1
#
_cell.length_a   1.000
_cell.length_b   1.000
_cell.length_c   1.000
_cell.angle_alpha   90.00
_cell.angle_beta   90.00
_cell.angle_gamma   90.00
#
_symmetry.space_group_name_H-M   'P 1'
#
loop_
_entity.id
_entity.type
_entity.pdbx_description
1 polymer ?
#
loop_
_entity_poly.entity_id
_entity_poly.type
_entity_poly.pdbx_seq_one_letter_code
_entity_poly.pdbx_strand_id
1 'polypeptide(L)'
;MARYSNIDDLDYADDSSDDGLHSFNDNNNSASSYRLTKYARPLIDYVRNEWQSNPKYASLPTTNSDTSDYPRWVQMLGSIVTAPRFRRYVLVYTTVLVSCWLGWKFVVSPRLEEHAAILHALDPQVKEEVGGWFGANALPRFDIIVQLRTLEPSLLPGEVTSESDEHGGRRLIFIGDVHGCKDELERLLEETSFNPDTDHLIFTGDMINKGPDSLGVVDLAREYSASCVRGDHEDRVLSLRHNMIAANTMNDEFLDDANMHRGQYTKERQLARQLSEEQADWLDTCPVVLNVGQIKDMGQVVVAHAGLVPGVDLDKQDPYSVMNMLTVDLDTHVPSSSRKGIKWTKVSYTLCFLRVCNRRLHETFENPESMLTTVIYGHDSKSSLSLKTYTKGIDTGCFKGGKLTALVVGDGGKQKTVQVRCNNHT
;
A
#
# COMPACT_ATOMS: atom_id res chain seq x y z
N MET A 1 57.53 7.59 -20.60
CA MET A 1 58.18 6.30 -20.94
C MET A 1 57.09 5.24 -20.83
N ALA A 2 56.49 4.80 -21.95
CA ALA A 2 56.96 3.67 -22.78
C ALA A 2 56.92 2.34 -22.00
N ARG A 3 56.31 1.23 -22.43
CA ARG A 3 55.64 0.78 -23.67
C ARG A 3 55.00 -0.62 -23.38
N TYR A 4 53.89 -0.94 -24.06
CA TYR A 4 53.47 -2.24 -24.69
C TYR A 4 53.50 -3.55 -23.86
N SER A 5 52.60 -4.54 -23.98
CA SER A 5 51.73 -5.01 -25.08
C SER A 5 50.81 -6.16 -24.62
N ASN A 6 49.59 -6.26 -25.21
CA ASN A 6 48.86 -7.45 -25.74
C ASN A 6 48.51 -8.64 -24.81
N ILE A 7 47.39 -9.38 -24.90
CA ILE A 7 46.44 -9.69 -26.01
C ILE A 7 45.18 -10.43 -25.46
N ASP A 8 44.01 -10.21 -26.09
CA ASP A 8 42.85 -11.10 -26.45
C ASP A 8 42.08 -11.93 -25.37
N ASP A 9 40.78 -12.21 -25.43
CA ASP A 9 39.73 -12.16 -26.48
C ASP A 9 38.33 -12.10 -25.80
N LEU A 10 37.37 -11.40 -26.40
CA LEU A 10 35.94 -11.46 -26.06
C LEU A 10 35.11 -11.54 -27.35
N ASP A 11 34.39 -12.66 -27.48
CA ASP A 11 33.54 -13.05 -28.60
C ASP A 11 32.45 -12.01 -28.94
N TYR A 12 32.41 -11.59 -30.20
CA TYR A 12 31.23 -11.04 -30.85
C TYR A 12 30.96 -11.84 -32.13
N ALA A 13 29.80 -12.50 -32.14
CA ALA A 13 29.35 -13.31 -33.26
C ALA A 13 28.88 -12.45 -34.44
N ASP A 14 29.15 -13.03 -35.60
CA ASP A 14 29.34 -12.45 -36.92
C ASP A 14 28.03 -12.23 -37.70
N ASP A 15 27.98 -11.11 -38.43
CA ASP A 15 26.94 -10.69 -39.37
C ASP A 15 27.57 -10.74 -40.77
N SER A 16 27.47 -11.87 -41.46
CA SER A 16 28.08 -12.08 -42.77
C SER A 16 27.09 -11.84 -43.91
N SER A 17 27.22 -10.66 -44.53
CA SER A 17 26.81 -10.39 -45.90
C SER A 17 28.06 -10.45 -46.78
N ASP A 18 28.21 -11.55 -47.52
CA ASP A 18 29.34 -11.82 -48.41
C ASP A 18 28.97 -11.38 -49.83
N ASP A 19 29.50 -10.23 -50.23
CA ASP A 19 29.56 -9.74 -51.60
C ASP A 19 30.89 -10.17 -52.24
N GLY A 20 30.81 -11.05 -53.23
CA GLY A 20 31.61 -10.86 -54.45
C GLY A 20 32.79 -11.79 -54.74
N LEU A 21 32.78 -12.22 -56.01
CA LEU A 21 33.92 -12.60 -56.84
C LEU A 21 34.61 -13.96 -56.61
N HIS A 22 34.15 -14.94 -57.37
CA HIS A 22 34.97 -16.07 -57.79
C HIS A 22 35.98 -15.66 -58.88
N SER A 23 37.26 -15.89 -58.58
CA SER A 23 38.36 -15.96 -59.55
C SER A 23 38.46 -17.37 -60.16
N PHE A 24 38.81 -17.40 -61.45
CA PHE A 24 39.03 -18.59 -62.29
C PHE A 24 40.22 -19.45 -61.84
N ASN A 25 40.13 -20.76 -62.10
CA ASN A 25 41.30 -21.57 -62.45
C ASN A 25 40.94 -22.63 -63.52
N ASP A 26 41.89 -22.85 -64.43
CA ASP A 26 41.79 -23.52 -65.73
C ASP A 26 41.54 -25.05 -65.69
N ASN A 27 40.78 -25.57 -66.65
CA ASN A 27 41.32 -26.47 -67.70
C ASN A 27 40.26 -27.04 -68.67
N ASN A 28 40.67 -27.07 -69.94
CA ASN A 28 40.28 -27.95 -71.05
C ASN A 28 39.06 -27.64 -71.96
N ASN A 29 39.44 -27.26 -73.18
CA ASN A 29 38.94 -27.71 -74.48
C ASN A 29 37.49 -27.38 -74.89
N SER A 30 37.34 -26.37 -75.75
CA SER A 30 37.02 -26.56 -77.17
C SER A 30 36.57 -25.25 -77.82
N ALA A 31 37.17 -24.96 -78.96
CA ALA A 31 36.90 -23.90 -79.93
C ALA A 31 35.47 -23.34 -79.99
N SER A 32 35.33 -22.01 -80.08
CA SER A 32 34.75 -21.32 -81.24
C SER A 32 34.69 -19.80 -81.03
N SER A 33 34.86 -19.07 -82.12
CA SER A 33 35.02 -17.61 -82.25
C SER A 33 33.87 -16.75 -81.69
N TYR A 34 34.21 -15.65 -80.99
CA TYR A 34 33.26 -14.54 -80.75
C TYR A 34 33.39 -13.51 -81.87
N ARG A 35 32.39 -13.44 -82.76
CA ARG A 35 32.09 -12.25 -83.56
C ARG A 35 31.22 -11.31 -82.72
N LEU A 36 31.63 -10.05 -82.58
CA LEU A 36 30.73 -8.98 -82.14
C LEU A 36 29.57 -8.84 -83.13
N THR A 37 28.34 -9.08 -82.67
CA THR A 37 27.14 -8.60 -83.35
C THR A 37 26.50 -7.47 -82.55
N LYS A 38 26.47 -6.33 -83.25
CA LYS A 38 25.92 -5.02 -82.90
C LYS A 38 24.43 -5.15 -82.51
N TYR A 39 24.04 -4.65 -81.33
CA TYR A 39 22.64 -4.55 -80.91
C TYR A 39 21.82 -3.74 -81.94
N ALA A 40 20.72 -4.31 -82.42
CA ALA A 40 19.90 -3.76 -83.51
C ALA A 40 18.60 -3.07 -83.04
N ARG A 41 18.44 -2.80 -81.72
CA ARG A 41 17.26 -2.14 -81.14
C ARG A 41 17.65 -1.28 -79.93
N PRO A 42 16.86 -0.26 -79.55
CA PRO A 42 17.14 0.56 -78.37
C PRO A 42 17.15 -0.29 -77.09
N LEU A 43 18.03 0.00 -76.13
CA LEU A 43 18.23 -0.80 -74.90
C LEU A 43 16.96 -0.99 -74.04
N ILE A 44 15.95 -0.13 -74.19
CA ILE A 44 14.69 -0.20 -73.45
C ILE A 44 13.89 -1.50 -73.74
N ASP A 45 14.04 -2.06 -74.95
CA ASP A 45 13.31 -3.26 -75.38
C ASP A 45 13.88 -4.57 -74.79
N TYR A 46 15.06 -4.49 -74.14
CA TYR A 46 15.68 -5.63 -73.47
C TYR A 46 15.41 -5.64 -71.96
N VAL A 47 14.78 -4.60 -71.41
CA VAL A 47 14.36 -4.54 -70.00
C VAL A 47 13.04 -5.29 -69.87
N ARG A 48 13.09 -6.60 -69.60
CA ARG A 48 11.91 -7.34 -69.16
C ARG A 48 11.67 -7.03 -67.68
N ASN A 49 10.79 -6.08 -67.42
CA ASN A 49 10.22 -5.92 -66.09
C ASN A 49 9.41 -7.18 -65.76
N GLU A 50 9.95 -8.07 -64.93
CA GLU A 50 9.32 -9.36 -64.54
C GLU A 50 7.94 -9.22 -63.88
N TRP A 51 7.54 -7.99 -63.54
CA TRP A 51 6.22 -7.69 -62.98
C TRP A 51 5.08 -7.73 -64.02
N GLN A 52 5.36 -7.57 -65.32
CA GLN A 52 4.34 -7.59 -66.38
C GLN A 52 3.91 -9.00 -66.81
N SER A 53 4.73 -10.03 -66.57
CA SER A 53 4.45 -11.41 -66.94
C SER A 53 3.93 -12.28 -65.79
N ASN A 54 3.67 -11.69 -64.62
CA ASN A 54 3.23 -12.43 -63.45
C ASN A 54 1.69 -12.53 -63.43
N PRO A 55 1.09 -13.74 -63.49
CA PRO A 55 -0.37 -13.92 -63.54
C PRO A 55 -1.10 -13.37 -62.30
N LYS A 56 -0.38 -13.06 -61.21
CA LYS A 56 -0.91 -12.35 -60.04
C LYS A 56 -1.35 -10.90 -60.32
N TYR A 57 -0.91 -10.29 -61.43
CA TYR A 57 -1.28 -8.91 -61.81
C TYR A 57 -2.13 -8.84 -63.08
N ALA A 58 -2.54 -9.98 -63.65
CA ALA A 58 -3.37 -10.05 -64.85
C ALA A 58 -4.86 -9.72 -64.62
N SER A 59 -5.29 -9.57 -63.36
CA SER A 59 -6.67 -9.21 -62.99
C SER A 59 -6.76 -7.77 -62.48
N LEU A 60 -6.37 -6.81 -63.31
CA LEU A 60 -6.86 -5.44 -63.17
C LEU A 60 -8.03 -5.26 -64.15
N PRO A 61 -9.24 -4.91 -63.67
CA PRO A 61 -10.33 -4.60 -64.59
C PRO A 61 -9.95 -3.34 -65.36
N THR A 62 -9.90 -3.43 -66.69
CA THR A 62 -9.95 -2.26 -67.56
C THR A 62 -11.30 -1.58 -67.37
N THR A 63 -11.34 -0.59 -66.49
CA THR A 63 -12.51 0.27 -66.28
C THR A 63 -12.50 1.38 -67.33
N ASN A 64 -13.07 1.09 -68.50
CA ASN A 64 -13.68 2.12 -69.32
C ASN A 64 -15.09 2.35 -68.80
N SER A 65 -15.26 3.34 -67.92
CA SER A 65 -16.51 4.08 -67.77
C SER A 65 -16.28 5.32 -66.90
N ASP A 66 -16.18 6.47 -67.56
CA ASP A 66 -16.50 7.77 -66.99
C ASP A 66 -17.94 7.74 -66.44
N THR A 67 -18.10 7.48 -65.15
CA THR A 67 -19.33 7.79 -64.39
C THR A 67 -19.02 7.79 -62.89
N SER A 68 -18.38 8.86 -62.40
CA SER A 68 -18.50 9.19 -60.98
C SER A 68 -18.36 10.71 -60.79
N ASP A 69 -19.41 11.36 -60.30
CA ASP A 69 -19.57 12.80 -60.05
C ASP A 69 -18.67 13.37 -58.93
N TYR A 70 -17.52 12.75 -58.64
CA TYR A 70 -16.69 13.13 -57.50
C TYR A 70 -15.41 13.86 -57.93
N PRO A 71 -15.09 15.01 -57.32
CA PRO A 71 -13.87 15.76 -57.64
C PRO A 71 -12.60 14.93 -57.41
N ARG A 72 -11.54 15.13 -58.21
CA ARG A 72 -10.28 14.34 -58.20
C ARG A 72 -9.63 14.17 -56.82
N TRP A 73 -9.74 15.16 -55.92
CA TRP A 73 -9.22 15.05 -54.56
C TRP A 73 -9.96 13.97 -53.74
N VAL A 74 -11.25 13.76 -54.01
CA VAL A 74 -12.07 12.69 -53.39
C VAL A 74 -11.62 11.32 -53.87
N GLN A 75 -11.29 11.18 -55.15
CA GLN A 75 -10.74 9.93 -55.70
C GLN A 75 -9.36 9.61 -55.12
N MET A 76 -8.52 10.63 -54.95
CA MET A 76 -7.21 10.48 -54.32
C MET A 76 -7.33 10.05 -52.85
N LEU A 77 -8.23 10.65 -52.08
CA LEU A 77 -8.54 10.21 -50.72
C LEU A 77 -9.10 8.79 -50.68
N GLY A 78 -9.99 8.44 -51.61
CA GLY A 78 -10.52 7.08 -51.74
C GLY A 78 -9.44 6.04 -52.00
N SER A 79 -8.44 6.35 -52.84
CA SER A 79 -7.30 5.48 -53.12
C SER A 79 -6.36 5.27 -51.91
N ILE A 80 -6.22 6.28 -51.06
CA ILE A 80 -5.45 6.21 -49.81
C ILE A 80 -6.19 5.36 -48.77
N VAL A 81 -7.50 5.55 -48.63
CA VAL A 81 -8.35 4.80 -47.68
C VAL A 81 -8.47 3.32 -48.05
N THR A 82 -8.43 2.99 -49.35
CA THR A 82 -8.46 1.61 -49.85
C THR A 82 -7.10 0.90 -49.76
N ALA A 83 -6.00 1.62 -49.50
CA ALA A 83 -4.69 1.02 -49.37
C ALA A 83 -4.62 0.09 -48.14
N PRO A 84 -4.20 -1.18 -48.30
CA PRO A 84 -4.24 -2.17 -47.22
C PRO A 84 -3.31 -1.84 -46.05
N ARG A 85 -2.21 -1.10 -46.28
CA ARG A 85 -1.33 -0.60 -45.22
C ARG A 85 -1.98 0.53 -44.42
N PHE A 86 -2.64 1.48 -45.10
CA PHE A 86 -3.36 2.57 -44.45
C PHE A 86 -4.50 2.04 -43.57
N ARG A 87 -5.27 1.06 -44.06
CA ARG A 87 -6.33 0.42 -43.25
C ARG A 87 -5.79 -0.28 -42.00
N ARG A 88 -4.64 -0.94 -42.10
CA ARG A 88 -3.95 -1.54 -40.93
C ARG A 88 -3.52 -0.48 -39.93
N TYR A 89 -2.92 0.61 -40.38
CA TYR A 89 -2.53 1.70 -39.48
C TYR A 89 -3.72 2.40 -38.84
N VAL A 90 -4.79 2.68 -39.59
CA VAL A 90 -6.03 3.25 -39.03
C VAL A 90 -6.59 2.34 -37.94
N LEU A 91 -6.66 1.03 -38.17
CA LEU A 91 -7.10 0.09 -37.13
C LEU A 91 -6.21 0.16 -35.88
N VAL A 92 -4.88 0.13 -36.03
CA VAL A 92 -3.93 0.22 -34.90
C VAL A 92 -4.06 1.56 -34.16
N TYR A 93 -4.16 2.69 -34.86
CA TYR A 93 -4.30 3.98 -34.21
C TYR A 93 -5.66 4.14 -33.53
N THR A 94 -6.73 3.63 -34.13
CA THR A 94 -8.06 3.64 -33.49
C THR A 94 -8.09 2.77 -32.23
N THR A 95 -7.46 1.59 -32.23
CA THR A 95 -7.38 0.76 -31.02
C THR A 95 -6.55 1.44 -29.94
N VAL A 96 -5.40 2.03 -30.27
CA VAL A 96 -4.59 2.81 -29.32
C VAL A 96 -5.39 3.99 -28.76
N LEU A 97 -6.07 4.76 -29.60
CA LEU A 97 -6.87 5.91 -29.16
C LEU A 97 -8.01 5.48 -28.23
N VAL A 98 -8.73 4.41 -28.58
CA VAL A 98 -9.78 3.85 -27.71
C VAL A 98 -9.18 3.35 -26.40
N SER A 99 -8.05 2.64 -26.42
CA SER A 99 -7.36 2.20 -25.20
C SER A 99 -6.90 3.39 -24.34
N CYS A 100 -6.35 4.45 -24.93
CA CYS A 100 -5.97 5.67 -24.23
C CYS A 100 -7.20 6.38 -23.65
N TRP A 101 -8.29 6.47 -24.39
CA TRP A 101 -9.53 7.09 -23.92
C TRP A 101 -10.18 6.28 -22.78
N LEU A 102 -10.20 4.95 -22.90
CA LEU A 102 -10.66 4.05 -21.82
C LEU A 102 -9.76 4.18 -20.60
N GLY A 103 -8.44 4.20 -20.78
CA GLY A 103 -7.47 4.43 -19.71
C GLY A 103 -7.67 5.78 -19.03
N TRP A 104 -7.87 6.85 -19.80
CA TRP A 104 -8.19 8.17 -19.26
C TRP A 104 -9.49 8.14 -18.45
N LYS A 105 -10.58 7.65 -19.04
CA LYS A 105 -11.92 7.67 -18.45
C LYS A 105 -12.04 6.80 -17.20
N PHE A 106 -11.42 5.61 -17.18
CA PHE A 106 -11.64 4.62 -16.13
C PHE A 106 -10.46 4.50 -15.14
N VAL A 107 -9.29 5.05 -15.46
CA VAL A 107 -8.09 4.88 -14.62
C VAL A 107 -7.49 6.21 -14.20
N VAL A 108 -7.27 7.14 -15.13
CA VAL A 108 -6.55 8.39 -14.86
C VAL A 108 -7.46 9.48 -14.31
N SER A 109 -8.53 9.84 -15.01
CA SER A 109 -9.47 10.90 -14.59
C SER A 109 -10.01 10.67 -13.18
N PRO A 110 -10.53 9.48 -12.83
CA PRO A 110 -11.08 9.26 -11.48
C PRO A 110 -10.01 9.38 -10.39
N ARG A 111 -8.76 8.96 -10.67
CA ARG A 111 -7.66 9.09 -9.70
C ARG A 111 -7.19 10.53 -9.54
N LEU A 112 -7.20 11.32 -10.61
CA LEU A 112 -6.89 12.75 -10.55
C LEU A 112 -7.97 13.51 -9.78
N GLU A 113 -9.24 13.23 -10.04
CA GLU A 113 -10.37 13.80 -9.31
C GLU A 113 -10.30 13.45 -7.82
N GLU A 114 -10.05 12.19 -7.47
CA GLU A 114 -9.87 11.76 -6.08
C GLU A 114 -8.68 12.46 -5.42
N HIS A 115 -7.54 12.57 -6.11
CA HIS A 115 -6.37 13.26 -5.57
C HIS A 115 -6.64 14.75 -5.36
N ALA A 116 -7.29 15.41 -6.32
CA ALA A 116 -7.69 16.81 -6.23
C ALA A 116 -8.65 17.05 -5.04
N ALA A 117 -9.62 16.15 -4.82
CA ALA A 117 -10.53 16.23 -3.69
C ALA A 117 -9.79 16.09 -2.35
N ILE A 118 -8.81 15.18 -2.24
CA ILE A 118 -7.99 15.04 -1.02
C ILE A 118 -7.17 16.31 -0.79
N LEU A 119 -6.55 16.86 -1.83
CA LEU A 119 -5.77 18.10 -1.71
C LEU A 119 -6.65 19.28 -1.26
N HIS A 120 -7.86 19.38 -1.81
CA HIS A 120 -8.85 20.38 -1.42
C HIS A 120 -9.26 20.23 0.06
N ALA A 121 -9.53 19.00 0.52
CA ALA A 121 -9.90 18.73 1.91
C ALA A 121 -8.77 19.02 2.92
N LEU A 122 -7.51 18.96 2.48
CA LEU A 122 -6.34 19.25 3.30
C LEU A 122 -5.90 20.73 3.25
N ASP A 123 -6.52 21.56 2.41
CA ASP A 123 -6.16 22.97 2.29
C ASP A 123 -6.58 23.76 3.55
N PRO A 124 -5.63 24.38 4.28
CA PRO A 124 -5.95 25.18 5.45
C PRO A 124 -6.89 26.37 5.18
N GLN A 125 -6.90 26.92 3.96
CA GLN A 125 -7.79 28.03 3.58
C GLN A 125 -9.25 27.59 3.49
N VAL A 126 -9.47 26.32 3.15
CA VAL A 126 -10.80 25.72 3.01
C VAL A 126 -11.31 25.20 4.35
N LYS A 127 -10.46 25.14 5.39
CA LYS A 127 -10.78 24.63 6.73
C LYS A 127 -12.04 25.24 7.34
N GLU A 128 -12.29 26.54 7.14
CA GLU A 128 -13.51 27.21 7.63
C GLU A 128 -14.75 26.87 6.79
N GLU A 129 -14.58 26.66 5.47
CA GLU A 129 -15.67 26.29 4.56
C GLU A 129 -16.18 24.85 4.81
N VAL A 130 -15.30 23.94 5.22
CA VAL A 130 -15.65 22.55 5.59
C VAL A 130 -16.11 22.38 7.04
N GLY A 131 -16.29 23.47 7.78
CA GLY A 131 -16.76 23.42 9.18
C GLY A 131 -15.71 22.97 10.19
N GLY A 132 -14.43 23.03 9.82
CA GLY A 132 -13.29 22.59 10.64
C GLY A 132 -12.94 21.11 10.46
N TRP A 133 -11.79 20.69 10.98
CA TRP A 133 -11.44 19.26 11.03
C TRP A 133 -12.16 18.62 12.21
N PHE A 134 -12.86 17.51 11.96
CA PHE A 134 -13.55 16.77 13.01
C PHE A 134 -12.58 16.39 14.15
N GLY A 135 -12.93 16.72 15.39
CA GLY A 135 -12.04 16.56 16.56
C GLY A 135 -11.17 17.79 16.88
N ALA A 136 -11.15 18.83 16.04
CA ALA A 136 -10.42 20.07 16.38
C ALA A 136 -11.13 20.93 17.45
N ASN A 137 -12.41 20.67 17.72
CA ASN A 137 -13.17 21.33 18.77
C ASN A 137 -12.88 20.72 20.14
N ALA A 138 -13.05 21.50 21.22
CA ALA A 138 -12.86 21.01 22.58
C ALA A 138 -13.79 19.81 22.86
N LEU A 139 -13.21 18.63 23.05
CA LEU A 139 -13.92 17.44 23.49
C LEU A 139 -14.19 17.52 25.00
N PRO A 140 -15.33 17.00 25.48
CA PRO A 140 -15.51 16.77 26.91
C PRO A 140 -14.41 15.82 27.39
N ARG A 141 -13.77 16.15 28.52
CA ARG A 141 -12.81 15.21 29.13
C ARG A 141 -13.58 14.02 29.66
N PHE A 142 -13.17 12.82 29.24
CA PHE A 142 -13.68 11.57 29.79
C PHE A 142 -12.76 11.15 30.94
N ASP A 143 -13.21 11.29 32.19
CA ASP A 143 -12.37 11.04 33.37
C ASP A 143 -11.86 9.59 33.48
N ILE A 144 -12.54 8.65 32.81
CA ILE A 144 -12.25 7.21 32.85
C ILE A 144 -11.27 6.78 31.73
N ILE A 145 -11.09 7.59 30.69
CA ILE A 145 -10.31 7.21 29.52
C ILE A 145 -8.99 7.99 29.48
N VAL A 146 -7.87 7.27 29.42
CA VAL A 146 -6.57 7.86 29.19
C VAL A 146 -6.46 8.28 27.72
N GLN A 147 -6.51 9.58 27.43
CA GLN A 147 -6.48 10.07 26.06
C GLN A 147 -5.14 9.82 25.33
N LEU A 148 -4.04 10.24 25.96
CA LEU A 148 -2.71 10.23 25.35
C LEU A 148 -1.68 9.84 26.41
N ARG A 149 -0.79 8.91 26.06
CA ARG A 149 0.40 8.59 26.85
C ARG A 149 1.63 8.64 25.96
N THR A 150 2.77 9.03 26.51
CA THR A 150 4.06 8.94 25.82
C THR A 150 4.84 7.77 26.37
N LEU A 151 5.45 6.98 25.48
CA LEU A 151 6.31 5.86 25.87
C LEU A 151 7.59 6.40 26.51
N GLU A 152 8.11 5.68 27.51
CA GLU A 152 9.37 6.03 28.17
C GLU A 152 10.51 6.05 27.15
N PRO A 153 11.28 7.15 27.03
CA PRO A 153 12.35 7.27 26.03
C PRO A 153 13.43 6.19 26.16
N SER A 154 13.64 5.63 27.36
CA SER A 154 14.59 4.54 27.58
C SER A 154 14.21 3.26 26.83
N LEU A 155 12.93 3.05 26.49
CA LEU A 155 12.45 1.87 25.78
C LEU A 155 12.65 1.97 24.27
N LEU A 156 13.02 3.15 23.76
CA LEU A 156 13.20 3.35 22.32
C LEU A 156 14.41 2.57 21.78
N PRO A 157 14.37 2.14 20.51
CA PRO A 157 15.54 1.59 19.85
C PRO A 157 16.63 2.65 19.80
N GLY A 158 17.83 2.31 20.28
CA GLY A 158 18.97 3.21 20.34
C GLY A 158 20.25 2.55 19.84
N GLU A 159 21.19 3.39 19.43
CA GLU A 159 22.55 2.99 19.07
C GLU A 159 23.26 2.51 20.34
N VAL A 160 23.94 1.36 20.27
CA VAL A 160 24.69 0.75 21.37
C VAL A 160 25.77 1.74 21.83
N THR A 161 25.53 2.46 22.92
CA THR A 161 26.38 3.61 23.33
C THR A 161 27.04 3.41 24.69
N SER A 162 26.77 2.32 25.40
CA SER A 162 27.36 2.06 26.72
C SER A 162 27.86 0.63 26.85
N GLU A 163 28.96 0.44 27.60
CA GLU A 163 29.53 -0.87 27.99
C GLU A 163 28.53 -1.78 28.74
N SER A 164 27.33 -1.28 29.06
CA SER A 164 26.21 -2.02 29.65
C SER A 164 25.30 -2.73 28.63
N ASP A 165 25.47 -2.51 27.32
CA ASP A 165 24.70 -3.17 26.25
C ASP A 165 25.37 -4.50 25.82
N GLU A 166 25.65 -5.39 26.78
CA GLU A 166 26.15 -6.74 26.47
C GLU A 166 25.14 -7.60 25.67
N HIS A 167 23.89 -7.14 25.51
CA HIS A 167 22.79 -7.92 24.94
C HIS A 167 22.24 -7.43 23.58
N GLY A 168 22.94 -6.53 22.89
CA GLY A 168 22.53 -6.02 21.58
C GLY A 168 21.49 -4.89 21.66
N GLY A 169 21.28 -4.17 20.54
CA GLY A 169 20.43 -2.98 20.50
C GLY A 169 18.95 -3.29 20.76
N ARG A 170 18.30 -2.46 21.59
CA ARG A 170 16.87 -2.58 21.97
C ARG A 170 15.94 -2.57 20.75
N ARG A 171 14.82 -3.30 20.85
CA ARG A 171 13.80 -3.39 19.79
C ARG A 171 12.41 -3.12 20.35
N LEU A 172 11.57 -2.49 19.54
CA LEU A 172 10.12 -2.43 19.79
C LEU A 172 9.42 -3.50 18.95
N ILE A 173 8.52 -4.26 19.56
CA ILE A 173 7.74 -5.28 18.88
C ILE A 173 6.26 -4.90 18.97
N PHE A 174 5.72 -4.44 17.85
CA PHE A 174 4.31 -4.06 17.73
C PHE A 174 3.47 -5.27 17.34
N ILE A 175 2.47 -5.61 18.13
CA ILE A 175 1.60 -6.78 17.94
C ILE A 175 0.22 -6.32 17.48
N GLY A 176 -0.27 -6.91 16.38
CA GLY A 176 -1.62 -6.70 15.86
C GLY A 176 -2.72 -7.32 16.75
N ASP A 177 -3.97 -7.20 16.31
CA ASP A 177 -5.16 -7.66 17.05
C ASP A 177 -5.09 -9.16 17.38
N VAL A 178 -5.04 -9.48 18.69
CA VAL A 178 -4.84 -10.83 19.22
C VAL A 178 -6.17 -11.55 19.44
N HIS A 179 -7.17 -10.84 19.96
CA HIS A 179 -8.51 -11.38 20.24
C HIS A 179 -8.51 -12.68 21.08
N GLY A 180 -7.74 -12.74 22.17
CA GLY A 180 -7.71 -13.91 23.04
C GLY A 180 -7.04 -15.16 22.44
N CYS A 181 -6.33 -15.02 21.32
CA CYS A 181 -5.53 -16.09 20.71
C CYS A 181 -4.15 -16.21 21.40
N LYS A 182 -4.15 -16.66 22.67
CA LYS A 182 -2.93 -16.75 23.49
C LYS A 182 -1.86 -17.67 22.90
N ASP A 183 -2.22 -18.87 22.47
CA ASP A 183 -1.27 -19.84 21.88
C ASP A 183 -0.61 -19.29 20.60
N GLU A 184 -1.33 -18.50 19.82
CA GLU A 184 -0.78 -17.78 18.68
C GLU A 184 0.16 -16.65 19.11
N LEU A 185 -0.16 -15.92 20.17
CA LEU A 185 0.70 -14.89 20.73
C LEU A 185 2.02 -15.48 21.25
N GLU A 186 1.98 -16.56 22.03
CA GLU A 186 3.19 -17.22 22.54
C GLU A 186 4.09 -17.70 21.39
N ARG A 187 3.52 -18.36 20.37
CA ARG A 187 4.27 -18.75 19.17
C ARG A 187 4.87 -17.57 18.42
N LEU A 188 4.18 -16.42 18.37
CA LEU A 188 4.71 -15.22 17.74
C LEU A 188 5.90 -14.64 18.54
N LEU A 189 5.84 -14.69 19.87
CA LEU A 189 6.95 -14.28 20.74
C LEU A 189 8.17 -15.21 20.57
N GLU A 190 7.94 -16.52 20.43
CA GLU A 190 9.00 -17.49 20.11
C GLU A 190 9.65 -17.19 18.75
N GLU A 191 8.86 -17.00 17.69
CA GLU A 191 9.34 -16.73 16.33
C GLU A 191 10.03 -15.36 16.18
N THR A 192 9.69 -14.40 17.03
CA THR A 192 10.41 -13.11 17.11
C THR A 192 11.69 -13.19 17.95
N SER A 193 11.89 -14.32 18.65
CA SER A 193 12.92 -14.48 19.68
C SER A 193 12.87 -13.32 20.66
N PHE A 194 11.66 -13.06 21.19
CA PHE A 194 11.42 -11.99 22.14
C PHE A 194 12.23 -12.17 23.41
N ASN A 195 12.92 -11.12 23.83
CA ASN A 195 13.63 -11.06 25.10
C ASN A 195 13.15 -9.85 25.91
N PRO A 196 12.50 -10.05 27.07
CA PRO A 196 11.96 -8.96 27.89
C PRO A 196 13.03 -8.01 28.45
N ASP A 197 14.30 -8.41 28.51
CA ASP A 197 15.38 -7.56 29.00
C ASP A 197 15.83 -6.51 27.95
N THR A 198 15.62 -6.80 26.66
CA THR A 198 16.08 -5.95 25.55
C THR A 198 14.96 -5.42 24.66
N ASP A 199 13.85 -6.14 24.59
CA ASP A 199 12.72 -5.83 23.74
C ASP A 199 11.54 -5.29 24.54
N HIS A 200 10.75 -4.42 23.92
CA HIS A 200 9.51 -3.92 24.51
C HIS A 200 8.29 -4.26 23.64
N LEU A 201 7.26 -4.83 24.25
CA LEU A 201 6.02 -5.21 23.58
C LEU A 201 5.02 -4.04 23.54
N ILE A 202 4.41 -3.83 22.38
CA ILE A 202 3.37 -2.81 22.18
C ILE A 202 2.18 -3.41 21.42
N PHE A 203 1.03 -3.53 22.07
CA PHE A 203 -0.21 -4.02 21.44
C PHE A 203 -0.99 -2.90 20.77
N THR A 204 -1.52 -3.15 19.56
CA THR A 204 -2.36 -2.18 18.82
C THR A 204 -3.83 -2.16 19.27
N GLY A 205 -4.17 -2.73 20.42
CA GLY A 205 -5.54 -2.93 20.89
C GLY A 205 -6.12 -4.28 20.47
N ASP A 206 -7.38 -4.52 20.81
CA ASP A 206 -8.11 -5.76 20.51
C ASP A 206 -7.33 -7.02 20.94
N MET A 207 -6.78 -6.98 22.15
CA MET A 207 -6.15 -8.10 22.84
C MET A 207 -7.20 -9.11 23.31
N ILE A 208 -8.39 -8.64 23.69
CA ILE A 208 -9.46 -9.46 24.27
C ILE A 208 -10.63 -9.68 23.32
N ASN A 209 -11.60 -10.47 23.79
CA ASN A 209 -12.86 -10.78 23.13
C ASN A 209 -12.69 -11.64 21.85
N LYS A 210 -13.77 -12.33 21.44
CA LYS A 210 -13.86 -13.30 20.33
C LYS A 210 -13.15 -14.65 20.56
N GLY A 211 -11.84 -14.68 20.75
CA GLY A 211 -11.07 -15.93 20.84
C GLY A 211 -11.10 -16.61 22.21
N PRO A 212 -10.36 -17.71 22.36
CA PRO A 212 -10.57 -18.69 23.44
C PRO A 212 -10.06 -18.23 24.81
N ASP A 213 -8.97 -17.46 24.89
CA ASP A 213 -8.32 -17.13 26.16
C ASP A 213 -7.96 -15.63 26.24
N SER A 214 -8.97 -14.80 26.49
CA SER A 214 -8.76 -13.35 26.68
C SER A 214 -8.00 -13.03 27.97
N LEU A 215 -8.25 -13.77 29.07
CA LEU A 215 -7.62 -13.50 30.35
C LEU A 215 -6.12 -13.79 30.30
N GLY A 216 -5.73 -14.92 29.71
CA GLY A 216 -4.33 -15.30 29.59
C GLY A 216 -3.52 -14.40 28.65
N VAL A 217 -4.14 -13.77 27.64
CA VAL A 217 -3.48 -12.71 26.85
C VAL A 217 -3.17 -11.49 27.70
N VAL A 218 -4.13 -11.05 28.54
CA VAL A 218 -3.92 -9.91 29.44
C VAL A 218 -2.85 -10.23 30.49
N ASP A 219 -2.86 -11.43 31.05
CA ASP A 219 -1.85 -11.87 32.02
C ASP A 219 -0.45 -11.87 31.40
N LEU A 220 -0.30 -12.38 30.18
CA LEU A 220 0.98 -12.38 29.46
C LEU A 220 1.46 -10.95 29.15
N ALA A 221 0.55 -10.07 28.72
CA ALA A 221 0.89 -8.67 28.46
C ALA A 221 1.33 -7.93 29.74
N ARG A 222 0.68 -8.22 30.87
CA ARG A 222 1.05 -7.68 32.19
C ARG A 222 2.39 -8.22 32.67
N GLU A 223 2.63 -9.52 32.53
CA GLU A 223 3.88 -10.19 32.91
C GLU A 223 5.09 -9.51 32.25
N TYR A 224 4.98 -9.20 30.95
CA TYR A 224 6.04 -8.53 30.20
C TYR A 224 6.02 -7.00 30.29
N SER A 225 5.22 -6.42 31.18
CA SER A 225 5.07 -4.96 31.33
C SER A 225 4.81 -4.26 29.98
N ALA A 226 4.03 -4.91 29.11
CA ALA A 226 3.79 -4.43 27.76
C ALA A 226 3.04 -3.09 27.77
N SER A 227 3.24 -2.30 26.72
CA SER A 227 2.36 -1.17 26.42
C SER A 227 1.23 -1.60 25.49
N CYS A 228 0.13 -0.85 25.51
CA CYS A 228 -1.05 -1.11 24.70
C CYS A 228 -1.67 0.22 24.25
N VAL A 229 -2.54 0.15 23.26
CA VAL A 229 -3.58 1.16 23.04
C VAL A 229 -4.95 0.53 23.24
N ARG A 230 -5.93 1.35 23.61
CA ARG A 230 -7.32 0.93 23.79
C ARG A 230 -7.94 0.56 22.44
N GLY A 231 -8.42 -0.67 22.28
CA GLY A 231 -9.21 -1.10 21.13
C GLY A 231 -10.72 -0.97 21.38
N ASP A 232 -11.52 -1.16 20.32
CA ASP A 232 -12.98 -1.05 20.44
C ASP A 232 -13.59 -2.20 21.25
N HIS A 233 -12.92 -3.36 21.27
CA HIS A 233 -13.34 -4.48 22.09
C HIS A 233 -13.01 -4.28 23.58
N GLU A 234 -11.84 -3.75 23.93
CA GLU A 234 -11.53 -3.39 25.32
C GLU A 234 -12.49 -2.32 25.85
N ASP A 235 -12.72 -1.26 25.07
CA ASP A 235 -13.58 -0.15 25.45
C ASP A 235 -15.00 -0.61 25.81
N ARG A 236 -15.56 -1.50 24.98
CA ARG A 236 -16.90 -2.02 25.20
C ARG A 236 -17.01 -2.91 26.44
N VAL A 237 -16.05 -3.82 26.64
CA VAL A 237 -16.05 -4.74 27.79
C VAL A 237 -15.90 -3.97 29.10
N LEU A 238 -15.01 -2.98 29.15
CA LEU A 238 -14.75 -2.20 30.35
C LEU A 238 -15.86 -1.19 30.63
N SER A 239 -16.44 -0.57 29.59
CA SER A 239 -17.67 0.22 29.74
C SER A 239 -18.82 -0.60 30.31
N LEU A 240 -18.99 -1.85 29.86
CA LEU A 240 -19.98 -2.77 30.43
C LEU A 240 -19.66 -3.08 31.90
N ARG A 241 -18.40 -3.41 32.22
CA ARG A 241 -17.95 -3.70 33.58
C ARG A 241 -18.21 -2.52 34.53
N HIS A 242 -17.80 -1.30 34.15
CA HIS A 242 -18.02 -0.08 34.94
C HIS A 242 -19.50 0.16 35.22
N ASN A 243 -20.35 -0.02 34.21
CA ASN A 243 -21.80 0.09 34.39
C ASN A 243 -22.36 -0.99 35.33
N MET A 244 -21.85 -2.22 35.26
CA MET A 244 -22.26 -3.31 36.15
C MET A 244 -21.80 -3.09 37.60
N ILE A 245 -20.61 -2.54 37.81
CA ILE A 245 -20.12 -2.13 39.13
C ILE A 245 -20.98 -0.99 39.69
N ALA A 246 -21.23 0.06 38.90
CA ALA A 246 -22.05 1.19 39.31
C ALA A 246 -23.50 0.81 39.62
N ALA A 247 -24.06 -0.15 38.89
CA ALA A 247 -25.40 -0.69 39.12
C ALA A 247 -25.45 -1.79 40.20
N ASN A 248 -24.30 -2.24 40.72
CA ASN A 248 -24.18 -3.38 41.63
C ASN A 248 -24.78 -4.69 41.07
N THR A 249 -24.59 -4.93 39.77
CA THR A 249 -25.13 -6.09 39.03
C THR A 249 -24.06 -7.08 38.56
N MET A 250 -22.84 -6.99 39.10
CA MET A 250 -21.73 -7.89 38.75
C MET A 250 -22.08 -9.37 38.92
N ASN A 251 -22.89 -9.70 39.93
CA ASN A 251 -23.32 -11.07 40.23
C ASN A 251 -24.74 -11.40 39.71
N ASP A 252 -25.39 -10.46 39.01
CA ASP A 252 -26.76 -10.64 38.52
C ASP A 252 -26.74 -11.22 37.10
N GLU A 253 -26.84 -12.55 37.01
CA GLU A 253 -26.90 -13.28 35.74
C GLU A 253 -28.27 -13.18 35.05
N PHE A 254 -29.34 -12.80 35.76
CA PHE A 254 -30.71 -12.77 35.23
C PHE A 254 -30.94 -11.64 34.19
N LEU A 255 -30.14 -10.56 34.24
CA LEU A 255 -30.25 -9.41 33.33
C LEU A 255 -29.75 -9.68 31.89
N ASP A 256 -29.15 -10.85 31.65
CA ASP A 256 -28.66 -11.25 30.33
C ASP A 256 -29.74 -11.89 29.45
N ASP A 257 -30.72 -12.56 30.07
CA ASP A 257 -31.85 -13.20 29.37
C ASP A 257 -32.88 -12.19 28.84
N ALA A 258 -33.04 -11.03 29.46
CA ALA A 258 -33.99 -10.01 29.00
C ALA A 258 -33.51 -9.26 27.73
N ASN A 259 -32.20 -9.27 27.45
CA ASN A 259 -31.59 -8.60 26.29
C ASN A 259 -31.17 -9.59 25.18
N MET A 260 -31.76 -10.80 25.16
CA MET A 260 -31.42 -11.97 24.33
C MET A 260 -31.38 -11.77 22.81
N HIS A 261 -31.72 -10.58 22.29
CA HIS A 261 -31.72 -10.30 20.86
C HIS A 261 -30.34 -10.05 20.24
N ARG A 262 -29.24 -10.04 21.02
CA ARG A 262 -27.88 -9.87 20.49
C ARG A 262 -26.84 -10.71 21.25
N GLY A 263 -26.66 -11.98 20.87
CA GLY A 263 -25.71 -12.92 21.50
C GLY A 263 -24.22 -12.52 21.51
N GLN A 264 -23.84 -11.37 20.95
CA GLN A 264 -22.49 -10.80 21.10
C GLN A 264 -22.34 -10.01 22.42
N TYR A 265 -23.43 -9.35 22.88
CA TYR A 265 -23.44 -8.65 24.16
C TYR A 265 -23.32 -9.61 25.35
N THR A 266 -23.76 -10.87 25.21
CA THR A 266 -23.68 -11.87 26.29
C THR A 266 -22.24 -12.31 26.55
N LYS A 267 -21.45 -12.56 25.50
CA LYS A 267 -20.01 -12.90 25.63
C LYS A 267 -19.21 -11.75 26.24
N GLU A 268 -19.47 -10.52 25.80
CA GLU A 268 -18.80 -9.31 26.32
C GLU A 268 -19.09 -9.09 27.80
N ARG A 269 -20.35 -9.27 28.23
CA ARG A 269 -20.73 -9.21 29.66
C ARG A 269 -20.11 -10.34 30.48
N GLN A 270 -20.08 -11.57 29.95
CA GLN A 270 -19.42 -12.68 30.62
C GLN A 270 -17.94 -12.38 30.84
N LEU A 271 -17.24 -11.90 29.81
CA LEU A 271 -15.84 -11.51 29.91
C LEU A 271 -15.66 -10.35 30.91
N ALA A 272 -16.55 -9.36 30.88
CA ALA A 272 -16.55 -8.25 31.84
C ALA A 272 -16.63 -8.73 33.30
N ARG A 273 -17.38 -9.81 33.60
CA ARG A 273 -17.42 -10.43 34.93
C ARG A 273 -16.18 -11.26 35.26
N GLN A 274 -15.59 -11.92 34.26
CA GLN A 274 -14.45 -12.83 34.44
C GLN A 274 -13.13 -12.11 34.67
N LEU A 275 -12.97 -10.89 34.16
CA LEU A 275 -11.79 -10.07 34.41
C LEU A 275 -11.62 -9.85 35.93
N SER A 276 -10.41 -10.11 36.42
CA SER A 276 -10.01 -9.67 37.76
C SER A 276 -9.90 -8.14 37.82
N GLU A 277 -9.95 -7.56 39.02
CA GLU A 277 -9.76 -6.12 39.19
C GLU A 277 -8.41 -5.67 38.63
N GLU A 278 -7.33 -6.41 38.88
CA GLU A 278 -6.01 -6.04 38.38
C GLU A 278 -5.90 -6.06 36.85
N GLN A 279 -6.58 -7.01 36.20
CA GLN A 279 -6.65 -7.07 34.73
C GLN A 279 -7.47 -5.91 34.17
N ALA A 280 -8.61 -5.60 34.79
CA ALA A 280 -9.46 -4.49 34.39
C ALA A 280 -8.75 -3.14 34.56
N ASP A 281 -8.12 -2.92 35.72
CA ASP A 281 -7.34 -1.72 36.03
C ASP A 281 -6.19 -1.53 35.04
N TRP A 282 -5.46 -2.61 34.71
CA TRP A 282 -4.39 -2.54 33.72
C TRP A 282 -4.92 -2.14 32.32
N LEU A 283 -6.03 -2.75 31.89
CA LEU A 283 -6.66 -2.41 30.60
C LEU A 283 -7.20 -0.96 30.57
N ASP A 284 -7.67 -0.44 31.70
CA ASP A 284 -8.07 0.97 31.84
C ASP A 284 -6.89 1.94 31.77
N THR A 285 -5.67 1.46 32.02
CA THR A 285 -4.48 2.26 31.79
C THR A 285 -4.08 2.36 30.32
N CYS A 286 -4.62 1.52 29.42
CA CYS A 286 -4.30 1.57 28.00
C CYS A 286 -4.82 2.90 27.39
N PRO A 287 -3.93 3.77 26.86
CA PRO A 287 -4.34 5.03 26.27
C PRO A 287 -5.08 4.83 24.93
N VAL A 288 -5.90 5.80 24.54
CA VAL A 288 -6.49 5.89 23.19
C VAL A 288 -5.38 6.05 22.14
N VAL A 289 -4.40 6.92 22.42
CA VAL A 289 -3.24 7.14 21.56
C VAL A 289 -1.96 6.93 22.38
N LEU A 290 -1.05 6.11 21.88
CA LEU A 290 0.30 5.97 22.44
C LEU A 290 1.31 6.68 21.54
N ASN A 291 1.89 7.75 22.06
CA ASN A 291 2.98 8.47 21.43
C ASN A 291 4.30 7.73 21.72
N VAL A 292 4.86 7.02 20.75
CA VAL A 292 6.08 6.22 20.95
C VAL A 292 7.29 7.14 21.07
N GLY A 293 7.38 8.16 20.23
CA GLY A 293 8.55 9.04 20.17
C GLY A 293 9.17 9.06 18.77
N GLN A 294 10.30 9.74 18.64
CA GLN A 294 11.02 9.79 17.38
C GLN A 294 11.88 8.53 17.21
N ILE A 295 11.75 7.90 16.05
CA ILE A 295 12.61 6.80 15.61
C ILE A 295 13.22 7.21 14.28
N LYS A 296 14.55 7.11 14.17
CA LYS A 296 15.30 7.41 12.95
C LYS A 296 14.69 6.69 11.74
N ASP A 297 14.62 7.36 10.59
CA ASP A 297 14.00 6.88 9.34
C ASP A 297 12.48 6.60 9.40
N MET A 298 11.85 6.73 10.58
CA MET A 298 10.39 6.61 10.76
C MET A 298 9.73 7.91 11.22
N GLY A 299 10.51 8.89 11.67
CA GLY A 299 10.01 10.14 12.24
C GLY A 299 9.30 9.91 13.57
N GLN A 300 8.25 10.69 13.83
CA GLN A 300 7.39 10.53 14.99
C GLN A 300 6.53 9.27 14.86
N VAL A 301 6.75 8.26 15.70
CA VAL A 301 5.96 7.03 15.71
C VAL A 301 4.81 7.16 16.71
N VAL A 302 3.62 6.78 16.27
CA VAL A 302 2.39 6.80 17.07
C VAL A 302 1.63 5.49 16.86
N VAL A 303 1.09 4.94 17.93
CA VAL A 303 0.19 3.78 17.89
C VAL A 303 -1.23 4.25 18.17
N ALA A 304 -2.16 3.77 17.35
CA ALA A 304 -3.59 3.99 17.46
C ALA A 304 -4.30 2.71 17.01
N HIS A 305 -5.45 2.38 17.60
CA HIS A 305 -6.09 1.10 17.28
C HIS A 305 -6.59 1.03 15.82
N ALA A 306 -7.45 1.95 15.38
CA ALA A 306 -7.96 1.97 14.01
C ALA A 306 -7.30 3.04 13.12
N GLY A 307 -6.93 4.19 13.70
CA GLY A 307 -6.24 5.26 12.98
C GLY A 307 -6.25 6.60 13.71
N LEU A 308 -5.77 7.63 13.02
CA LEU A 308 -5.81 9.02 13.48
C LEU A 308 -6.52 9.87 12.42
N VAL A 309 -7.31 10.84 12.88
CA VAL A 309 -7.90 11.84 12.00
C VAL A 309 -6.77 12.75 11.48
N PRO A 310 -6.50 12.77 10.16
CA PRO A 310 -5.37 13.52 9.63
C PRO A 310 -5.50 15.02 9.94
N GLY A 311 -4.40 15.65 10.35
CA GLY A 311 -4.36 17.08 10.65
C GLY A 311 -4.81 17.47 12.07
N VAL A 312 -5.39 16.56 12.84
CA VAL A 312 -5.79 16.83 14.23
C VAL A 312 -4.65 16.45 15.18
N ASP A 313 -4.36 17.31 16.17
CA ASP A 313 -3.34 17.06 17.19
C ASP A 313 -3.68 15.81 18.02
N LEU A 314 -2.66 15.08 18.51
CA LEU A 314 -2.85 13.78 19.18
C LEU A 314 -3.75 13.86 20.43
N ASP A 315 -3.67 14.95 21.17
CA ASP A 315 -4.45 15.22 22.38
C ASP A 315 -5.90 15.62 22.11
N LYS A 316 -6.22 15.98 20.86
CA LYS A 316 -7.55 16.40 20.40
C LYS A 316 -8.29 15.34 19.59
N GLN A 317 -7.68 14.17 19.38
CA GLN A 317 -8.32 13.09 18.65
C GLN A 317 -9.57 12.60 19.40
N ASP A 318 -10.67 12.40 18.67
CA ASP A 318 -11.88 11.81 19.25
C ASP A 318 -11.66 10.31 19.55
N PRO A 319 -11.87 9.83 20.79
CA PRO A 319 -11.62 8.43 21.16
C PRO A 319 -12.36 7.42 20.29
N TYR A 320 -13.65 7.67 20.03
CA TYR A 320 -14.45 6.75 19.22
C TYR A 320 -13.86 6.60 17.82
N SER A 321 -13.47 7.72 17.20
CA SER A 321 -12.86 7.76 15.89
C SER A 321 -11.53 6.99 15.85
N VAL A 322 -10.65 7.21 16.82
CA VAL A 322 -9.34 6.52 16.91
C VAL A 322 -9.50 5.00 16.99
N MET A 323 -10.56 4.54 17.66
CA MET A 323 -10.84 3.11 17.85
C MET A 323 -11.66 2.48 16.71
N ASN A 324 -12.35 3.24 15.87
CA ASN A 324 -13.34 2.67 14.93
C ASN A 324 -13.19 3.12 13.47
N MET A 325 -12.34 4.11 13.16
CA MET A 325 -12.30 4.70 11.83
C MET A 325 -11.65 3.82 10.77
N LEU A 326 -12.25 3.77 9.58
CA LEU A 326 -11.70 3.13 8.37
C LEU A 326 -11.57 4.12 7.22
N THR A 327 -12.54 5.02 7.09
CA THR A 327 -12.60 6.03 6.04
C THR A 327 -12.80 7.42 6.63
N VAL A 328 -12.55 8.44 5.83
CA VAL A 328 -12.83 9.84 6.15
C VAL A 328 -13.65 10.41 5.00
N ASP A 329 -14.73 11.10 5.35
CA ASP A 329 -15.50 11.91 4.42
C ASP A 329 -14.69 13.17 4.07
N LEU A 330 -14.46 13.44 2.79
CA LEU A 330 -13.56 14.53 2.38
C LEU A 330 -14.20 15.92 2.52
N ASP A 331 -15.53 16.02 2.48
CA ASP A 331 -16.23 17.30 2.52
C ASP A 331 -16.41 17.78 3.96
N THR A 332 -16.69 16.86 4.88
CA THR A 332 -16.93 17.16 6.30
C THR A 332 -15.74 16.83 7.20
N HIS A 333 -14.73 16.15 6.66
CA HIS A 333 -13.59 15.62 7.40
C HIS A 333 -13.98 14.66 8.55
N VAL A 334 -15.21 14.12 8.53
CA VAL A 334 -15.73 13.23 9.56
C VAL A 334 -15.23 11.81 9.32
N PRO A 335 -14.60 11.17 10.31
CA PRO A 335 -14.20 9.77 10.24
C PRO A 335 -15.41 8.83 10.27
N SER A 336 -15.30 7.70 9.60
CA SER A 336 -16.35 6.69 9.52
C SER A 336 -15.81 5.28 9.69
N SER A 337 -16.53 4.44 10.43
CA SER A 337 -16.32 2.99 10.51
C SER A 337 -16.79 2.25 9.26
N SER A 338 -17.41 2.95 8.31
CA SER A 338 -17.77 2.40 7.01
C SER A 338 -16.53 2.19 6.14
N ARG A 339 -16.56 1.16 5.30
CA ARG A 339 -15.57 0.94 4.23
C ARG A 339 -15.93 1.68 2.93
N LYS A 340 -17.08 2.33 2.88
CA LYS A 340 -17.47 3.19 1.76
C LYS A 340 -16.88 4.58 1.99
N GLY A 341 -16.01 5.02 1.08
CA GLY A 341 -15.36 6.32 1.15
C GLY A 341 -13.85 6.23 0.93
N ILE A 342 -13.15 7.30 1.26
CA ILE A 342 -11.70 7.40 1.11
C ILE A 342 -11.03 6.88 2.37
N LYS A 343 -10.09 5.94 2.23
CA LYS A 343 -9.34 5.41 3.38
C LYS A 343 -8.54 6.53 4.04
N TRP A 344 -8.61 6.61 5.37
CA TRP A 344 -7.87 7.61 6.14
C TRP A 344 -6.36 7.53 5.89
N THR A 345 -5.83 6.32 5.66
CA THR A 345 -4.40 6.11 5.35
C THR A 345 -3.96 6.82 4.08
N LYS A 346 -4.85 7.01 3.10
CA LYS A 346 -4.54 7.74 1.86
C LYS A 346 -4.47 9.25 2.11
N VAL A 347 -5.38 9.78 2.93
CA VAL A 347 -5.39 11.18 3.35
C VAL A 347 -4.15 11.47 4.21
N SER A 348 -3.85 10.63 5.19
CA SER A 348 -2.66 10.75 6.05
C SER A 348 -1.35 10.71 5.24
N TYR A 349 -1.24 9.79 4.29
CA TYR A 349 -0.11 9.76 3.36
C TYR A 349 0.04 11.07 2.59
N THR A 350 -1.06 11.58 2.03
CA THR A 350 -1.05 12.82 1.23
C THR A 350 -0.65 14.02 2.09
N LEU A 351 -1.16 14.12 3.32
CA LEU A 351 -0.77 15.16 4.27
C LEU A 351 0.72 15.11 4.60
N CYS A 352 1.26 13.94 4.92
CA CYS A 352 2.70 13.78 5.18
C CYS A 352 3.54 14.13 3.95
N PHE A 353 3.11 13.67 2.77
CA PHE A 353 3.78 13.98 1.51
C PHE A 353 3.81 15.50 1.22
N LEU A 354 2.70 16.20 1.42
CA LEU A 354 2.63 17.65 1.26
C LEU A 354 3.57 18.39 2.23
N ARG A 355 3.70 17.92 3.47
CA ARG A 355 4.65 18.49 4.44
C ARG A 355 6.10 18.37 3.96
N VAL A 356 6.48 17.21 3.43
CA VAL A 356 7.82 16.97 2.86
C VAL A 356 8.08 17.81 1.61
N CYS A 357 7.09 17.94 0.72
CA CYS A 357 7.26 18.74 -0.49
C CYS A 357 7.28 20.25 -0.23
N ASN A 358 6.68 20.71 0.88
CA ASN A 358 6.63 22.12 1.21
C ASN A 358 7.92 22.59 1.88
N ARG A 359 8.89 22.98 1.03
CA ARG A 359 10.22 23.44 1.44
C ARG A 359 10.22 24.61 2.43
N ARG A 360 9.17 25.45 2.49
CA ARG A 360 9.06 26.54 3.47
C ARG A 360 8.77 26.06 4.89
N LEU A 361 8.09 24.91 5.04
CA LEU A 361 7.88 24.28 6.35
C LEU A 361 9.18 23.65 6.87
N HIS A 362 10.08 23.21 5.98
CA HIS A 362 11.39 22.68 6.36
C HIS A 362 12.33 23.71 7.00
N GLU A 363 12.13 25.01 6.75
CA GLU A 363 12.99 26.08 7.27
C GLU A 363 12.58 26.53 8.70
N THR A 364 11.35 26.24 9.13
CA THR A 364 10.82 26.65 10.44
C THR A 364 10.97 25.62 11.56
N PHE A 365 11.22 24.35 11.24
CA PHE A 365 11.37 23.29 12.24
C PHE A 365 12.85 22.93 12.43
N GLU A 366 13.32 22.93 13.68
CA GLU A 366 14.69 22.53 14.03
C GLU A 366 15.00 21.07 13.66
N ASN A 367 13.99 20.20 13.58
CA ASN A 367 14.13 18.82 13.11
C ASN A 367 13.01 18.43 12.11
N PRO A 368 13.30 18.35 10.80
CA PRO A 368 12.33 17.95 9.79
C PRO A 368 11.72 16.56 10.00
N GLU A 369 12.43 15.63 10.65
CA GLU A 369 11.94 14.28 10.91
C GLU A 369 10.81 14.26 11.94
N SER A 370 10.72 15.26 12.81
CA SER A 370 9.60 15.41 13.74
C SER A 370 8.29 15.80 13.05
N MET A 371 8.34 16.25 11.79
CA MET A 371 7.15 16.60 11.00
C MET A 371 6.46 15.38 10.38
N LEU A 372 7.19 14.28 10.26
CA LEU A 372 6.73 13.02 9.69
C LEU A 372 6.13 12.17 10.80
N THR A 373 4.89 11.72 10.61
CA THR A 373 4.23 10.83 11.56
C THR A 373 4.03 9.47 10.92
N THR A 374 4.56 8.43 11.55
CA THR A 374 4.28 7.03 11.20
C THR A 374 3.26 6.46 12.17
N VAL A 375 2.09 6.10 11.65
CA VAL A 375 0.99 5.52 12.44
C VAL A 375 1.00 4.00 12.32
N ILE A 376 1.14 3.29 13.44
CA ILE A 376 1.03 1.83 13.52
C ILE A 376 -0.35 1.50 14.09
N TYR A 377 -1.10 0.63 13.43
CA TYR A 377 -2.50 0.37 13.74
C TYR A 377 -2.96 -1.06 13.41
N GLY A 378 -4.10 -1.45 13.99
CA GLY A 378 -4.78 -2.73 13.86
C GLY A 378 -6.16 -2.61 13.21
N HIS A 379 -7.17 -3.25 13.79
CA HIS A 379 -8.62 -3.14 13.53
C HIS A 379 -9.16 -3.59 12.15
N ASP A 380 -8.46 -3.28 11.05
CA ASP A 380 -8.94 -3.53 9.68
C ASP A 380 -8.40 -4.84 9.07
N SER A 381 -8.71 -5.97 9.70
CA SER A 381 -8.33 -7.33 9.23
C SER A 381 -8.66 -7.62 7.77
N LYS A 382 -9.68 -6.95 7.20
CA LYS A 382 -10.07 -7.12 5.79
C LYS A 382 -9.09 -6.47 4.80
N SER A 383 -8.35 -5.45 5.24
CA SER A 383 -7.31 -4.82 4.42
C SER A 383 -6.03 -5.65 4.36
N SER A 384 -5.89 -6.68 5.20
CA SER A 384 -4.67 -7.47 5.39
C SER A 384 -3.45 -6.60 5.74
N LEU A 385 -2.26 -7.19 5.73
CA LEU A 385 -1.01 -6.49 6.07
C LEU A 385 -0.75 -5.31 5.11
N SER A 386 -0.57 -4.10 5.66
CA SER A 386 -0.28 -2.90 4.87
C SER A 386 0.88 -2.10 5.48
N LEU A 387 2.08 -2.22 4.91
CA LEU A 387 3.29 -1.57 5.41
C LEU A 387 3.72 -0.40 4.51
N LYS A 388 2.90 0.65 4.44
CA LYS A 388 3.24 1.87 3.68
C LYS A 388 4.24 2.72 4.46
N THR A 389 4.79 3.76 3.83
CA THR A 389 5.81 4.63 4.44
C THR A 389 5.36 5.20 5.80
N TYR A 390 4.21 5.87 5.84
CA TYR A 390 3.69 6.59 7.03
C TYR A 390 2.57 5.85 7.78
N THR A 391 2.15 4.68 7.31
CA THR A 391 1.04 3.93 7.93
C THR A 391 1.34 2.43 7.90
N LYS A 392 1.29 1.76 9.04
CA LYS A 392 1.57 0.34 9.22
C LYS A 392 0.35 -0.36 9.81
N GLY A 393 -0.46 -0.97 8.94
CA GLY A 393 -1.61 -1.79 9.34
C GLY A 393 -1.18 -3.23 9.53
N ILE A 394 -1.27 -3.73 10.77
CA ILE A 394 -0.76 -5.05 11.16
C ILE A 394 -1.84 -6.02 11.66
N ASP A 395 -3.11 -5.65 11.63
CA ASP A 395 -4.21 -6.60 11.83
C ASP A 395 -4.35 -7.52 10.60
N THR A 396 -4.00 -8.79 10.79
CA THR A 396 -4.09 -9.84 9.78
C THR A 396 -5.13 -10.92 10.13
N GLY A 397 -6.08 -10.59 11.00
CA GLY A 397 -7.28 -11.39 11.26
C GLY A 397 -7.00 -12.73 11.93
N CYS A 398 -6.18 -12.74 12.98
CA CYS A 398 -5.76 -13.97 13.65
C CYS A 398 -6.95 -14.86 14.07
N PHE A 399 -7.91 -14.29 14.79
CA PHE A 399 -9.13 -14.97 15.24
C PHE A 399 -9.88 -15.76 14.13
N LYS A 400 -9.84 -15.27 12.88
CA LYS A 400 -10.54 -15.87 11.73
C LYS A 400 -9.71 -16.92 10.98
N GLY A 401 -8.66 -17.45 11.60
CA GLY A 401 -7.72 -18.37 10.96
C GLY A 401 -6.75 -17.70 9.98
N GLY A 402 -6.57 -16.38 10.11
CA GLY A 402 -5.58 -15.61 9.36
C GLY A 402 -4.17 -15.80 9.93
N LYS A 403 -3.51 -14.68 10.21
CA LYS A 403 -2.22 -14.67 10.88
C LYS A 403 -2.23 -13.69 12.05
N LEU A 404 -1.35 -13.91 13.03
CA LEU A 404 -0.97 -12.88 13.99
C LEU A 404 0.35 -12.28 13.52
N THR A 405 0.42 -10.95 13.47
CA THR A 405 1.56 -10.23 12.91
C THR A 405 2.25 -9.40 13.97
N ALA A 406 3.57 -9.50 14.02
CA ALA A 406 4.45 -8.59 14.72
C ALA A 406 5.22 -7.71 13.71
N LEU A 407 5.30 -6.42 13.99
CA LEU A 407 6.27 -5.51 13.37
C LEU A 407 7.38 -5.24 14.37
N VAL A 408 8.57 -5.76 14.11
CA VAL A 408 9.77 -5.54 14.91
C VAL A 408 10.51 -4.33 14.35
N VAL A 409 10.76 -3.34 15.20
CA VAL A 409 11.49 -2.11 14.87
C VAL A 409 12.74 -2.05 15.74
N GLY A 410 13.90 -2.17 15.10
CA GLY A 410 15.21 -2.03 15.75
C GLY A 410 15.86 -0.68 15.52
N ASP A 411 17.14 -0.59 15.88
CA ASP A 411 17.96 0.60 15.69
C ASP A 411 17.94 1.11 14.24
N GLY A 412 17.94 2.43 14.08
CA GLY A 412 17.81 3.12 12.80
C GLY A 412 16.47 2.91 12.10
N GLY A 413 15.41 2.53 12.82
CA GLY A 413 14.07 2.31 12.22
C GLY A 413 13.98 1.09 11.32
N LYS A 414 14.94 0.14 11.44
CA LYS A 414 14.95 -1.11 10.67
C LYS A 414 13.72 -1.94 11.05
N GLN A 415 12.89 -2.22 10.03
CA GLN A 415 11.63 -2.93 10.19
C GLN A 415 11.76 -4.38 9.73
N LYS A 416 11.29 -5.33 10.55
CA LYS A 416 11.12 -6.74 10.20
C LYS A 416 9.71 -7.18 10.57
N THR A 417 9.02 -7.84 9.64
CA THR A 417 7.71 -8.42 9.92
C THR A 417 7.85 -9.91 10.24
N VAL A 418 7.20 -10.36 11.30
CA VAL A 418 7.10 -11.76 11.69
C VAL A 418 5.62 -12.12 11.77
N GLN A 419 5.25 -13.30 11.27
CA GLN A 419 3.86 -13.75 11.27
C GLN A 419 3.76 -15.22 11.62
N VAL A 420 2.78 -15.56 12.46
CA VAL A 420 2.40 -16.94 12.73
C VAL A 420 0.99 -17.22 12.21
N ARG A 421 0.76 -18.46 11.78
CA ARG A 421 -0.56 -18.87 11.31
C ARG A 421 -1.46 -19.13 12.51
N CYS A 422 -2.67 -18.57 12.47
CA CYS A 422 -3.66 -18.74 13.52
C CYS A 422 -4.62 -19.88 13.20
N ASN A 423 -5.15 -20.51 14.26
CA ASN A 423 -6.27 -21.42 14.13
C ASN A 423 -7.56 -20.64 13.85
N ASN A 424 -8.54 -21.29 13.22
CA ASN A 424 -9.84 -20.67 13.03
C ASN A 424 -10.71 -20.86 14.28
N HIS A 425 -11.05 -19.74 14.93
CA HIS A 425 -11.82 -19.72 16.19
C HIS A 425 -13.25 -19.18 16.00
N THR A 426 -13.70 -18.98 14.75
CA THR A 426 -15.04 -18.45 14.40
C THR A 426 -16.19 -19.42 14.59
#